data_AF-A0A1Q7V7H1-F1
#
_entry.id   AF-A0A1Q7V7H1-F1
#
_cell.length_a   1.000
_cell.length_b   1.000
_cell.length_c   1.000
_cell.angle_alpha   90.00
_cell.angle_beta   90.00
_cell.angle_gamma   90.00
#
_symmetry.space_group_name_H-M   'P 1'
#
loop_
_entity.id
_entity.type
_entity.pdbx_description
1 polymer ?
#
loop_
_entity_poly.entity_id
_entity_poly.type
_entity_poly.pdbx_seq_one_letter_code
_entity_poly.pdbx_strand_id
1 'polypeptide(L)'
;MLWINPERPTRANERASLFEVLRNRDILFLSLSYTCEGYVLFIFVFWLYIYLVEVRGFSMLSGGLVASLPWLTAMVFAPIGGLVCDRLSEARGRFAGARMVIIVGYGLSGALLYAAAKFNGRLAVIAALCVSVGALYFAEPAFWATAVHLSKENAGAVSGIMNTAGILGGIVSTSLIPVIVKYFGWLPALGSGAAVAVTCAGLWLVIGRRPPMQSGLADSHSESRSRD
;
A
#
# COMPACT_ATOMS: atom_id res chain seq x y z
N MET A 1 -30.37 -22.46 -28.59
CA MET A 1 -30.39 -21.04 -29.01
C MET A 1 -30.06 -20.20 -27.78
N LEU A 2 -28.77 -19.92 -27.56
CA LEU A 2 -28.10 -18.64 -27.86
C LEU A 2 -28.61 -17.47 -26.99
N TRP A 3 -28.27 -17.52 -25.69
CA TRP A 3 -28.34 -16.39 -24.75
C TRP A 3 -27.08 -15.50 -24.88
N ILE A 4 -26.72 -15.10 -26.11
CA ILE A 4 -25.66 -14.11 -26.31
C ILE A 4 -26.24 -12.73 -25.99
N ASN A 5 -26.00 -12.27 -24.77
CA ASN A 5 -26.14 -10.87 -24.40
C ASN A 5 -25.15 -10.03 -25.26
N PRO A 6 -25.60 -9.10 -26.13
CA PRO A 6 -24.73 -8.45 -27.12
C PRO A 6 -23.90 -7.27 -26.58
N GLU A 7 -24.05 -6.89 -25.31
CA GLU A 7 -23.31 -5.75 -24.74
C GLU A 7 -21.90 -6.17 -24.29
N ARG A 8 -21.08 -6.74 -25.19
CA ARG A 8 -19.63 -6.73 -24.95
C ARG A 8 -19.15 -5.30 -25.16
N PRO A 9 -18.51 -4.64 -24.19
CA PRO A 9 -18.00 -3.30 -24.38
C PRO A 9 -17.09 -3.30 -25.61
N THR A 10 -17.39 -2.43 -26.58
CA THR A 10 -16.54 -2.24 -27.74
C THR A 10 -15.16 -1.75 -27.27
N ARG A 11 -14.07 -2.11 -27.97
CA ARG A 11 -12.70 -1.68 -27.60
C ARG A 11 -12.56 -0.16 -27.43
N ALA A 12 -13.40 0.62 -28.11
CA ALA A 12 -13.48 2.07 -27.93
C ALA A 12 -14.04 2.46 -26.55
N ASN A 13 -15.05 1.75 -26.05
CA ASN A 13 -15.63 1.92 -24.72
C ASN A 13 -14.66 1.50 -23.61
N GLU A 14 -13.89 0.42 -23.82
CA GLU A 14 -12.82 0.01 -22.89
C GLU A 14 -11.72 1.08 -22.77
N ARG A 15 -11.27 1.67 -23.88
CA ARG A 15 -10.23 2.73 -23.85
C ARG A 15 -10.71 4.02 -23.21
N ALA A 16 -11.96 4.43 -23.48
CA ALA A 16 -12.57 5.58 -22.81
C ALA A 16 -12.68 5.35 -21.29
N SER A 17 -13.10 4.16 -20.88
CA SER A 17 -13.18 3.72 -19.49
C SER A 17 -11.82 3.71 -18.77
N LEU A 18 -10.75 3.24 -19.43
CA LEU A 18 -9.39 3.28 -18.88
C LEU A 18 -8.85 4.70 -18.69
N PHE A 19 -9.15 5.60 -19.63
CA PHE A 19 -8.75 7.00 -19.51
C PHE A 19 -9.48 7.71 -18.35
N GLU A 20 -10.76 7.39 -18.13
CA GLU A 20 -11.52 7.87 -16.97
C GLU A 20 -10.96 7.34 -15.65
N VAL A 21 -10.55 6.07 -15.61
CA VAL A 21 -9.87 5.47 -14.45
C VAL A 21 -8.56 6.21 -14.14
N LEU A 22 -7.75 6.50 -15.15
CA LEU A 22 -6.49 7.25 -14.98
C LEU A 22 -6.72 8.72 -14.59
N ARG A 23 -7.87 9.30 -14.92
CA ARG A 23 -8.23 10.66 -14.52
C ARG A 23 -8.84 10.73 -13.11
N ASN A 24 -9.19 9.59 -12.53
CA ASN A 24 -9.77 9.54 -11.19
C ASN A 24 -8.72 9.83 -10.12
N ARG A 25 -8.91 10.95 -9.42
CA ARG A 25 -8.04 11.42 -8.34
C ARG A 25 -7.74 10.34 -7.30
N ASP A 26 -8.75 9.63 -6.80
CA ASP A 26 -8.56 8.66 -5.72
C ASP A 26 -7.74 7.44 -6.19
N ILE A 27 -7.90 7.03 -7.46
CA ILE A 27 -7.13 5.94 -8.07
C ILE A 27 -5.66 6.35 -8.30
N LEU A 28 -5.43 7.60 -8.70
CA LEU A 28 -4.08 8.15 -8.82
C LEU A 28 -3.37 8.21 -7.47
N PHE A 29 -4.03 8.70 -6.41
CA PHE A 29 -3.46 8.73 -5.06
C PHE A 29 -3.23 7.32 -4.51
N LEU A 30 -4.15 6.38 -4.76
CA LEU A 30 -3.97 4.98 -4.40
C LEU A 30 -2.74 4.38 -5.10
N SER A 31 -2.62 4.60 -6.42
CA SER A 31 -1.48 4.10 -7.20
C SER A 31 -0.16 4.72 -6.77
N LEU A 32 -0.14 6.03 -6.51
CA LEU A 32 1.04 6.74 -5.99
C LEU A 32 1.44 6.22 -4.60
N SER A 33 0.47 5.98 -3.73
CA SER A 33 0.74 5.39 -2.43
C SER A 33 1.27 3.95 -2.56
N TYR A 34 0.78 3.18 -3.53
CA TYR A 34 1.28 1.84 -3.80
C TYR A 34 2.68 1.86 -4.44
N THR A 35 3.05 2.92 -5.18
CA THR A 35 4.45 3.16 -5.58
C THR A 35 5.35 3.35 -4.36
N CYS A 36 4.89 4.10 -3.34
CA CYS A 36 5.65 4.24 -2.09
C CYS A 36 5.76 2.90 -1.36
N GLU A 37 4.70 2.10 -1.32
CA GLU A 37 4.73 0.72 -0.82
C GLU A 37 5.80 -0.10 -1.53
N GLY A 38 5.77 -0.15 -2.87
CA GLY A 38 6.70 -0.95 -3.66
C GLY A 38 8.15 -0.54 -3.45
N TYR A 39 8.40 0.76 -3.25
CA TYR A 39 9.74 1.24 -2.89
C TYR A 39 10.24 0.62 -1.57
N VAL A 40 9.41 0.66 -0.52
CA VAL A 40 9.77 0.13 0.81
C VAL A 40 9.84 -1.40 0.80
N LEU A 41 8.87 -2.06 0.16
CA LEU A 41 8.85 -3.52 0.04
C LEU A 41 10.14 -4.03 -0.62
N PHE A 42 10.58 -3.39 -1.70
CA PHE A 42 11.78 -3.82 -2.42
C PHE A 42 13.07 -3.61 -1.63
N ILE A 43 13.09 -2.72 -0.63
CA ILE A 43 14.18 -2.67 0.36
C ILE A 43 14.27 -3.99 1.11
N PHE A 44 13.15 -4.51 1.57
CA PHE A 44 13.12 -5.79 2.26
C PHE A 44 13.43 -6.98 1.34
N VAL A 45 12.96 -6.95 0.09
CA VAL A 45 13.20 -8.05 -0.87
C VAL A 45 14.67 -8.13 -1.26
N PHE A 46 15.27 -7.01 -1.70
CA PHE A 46 16.58 -7.03 -2.35
C PHE A 46 17.73 -6.67 -1.42
N TRP A 47 17.50 -5.78 -0.46
CA TRP A 47 18.60 -5.18 0.32
C TRP A 47 18.70 -5.72 1.74
N LEU A 48 17.66 -6.37 2.28
CA LEU A 48 17.64 -6.92 3.63
C LEU A 48 18.74 -7.97 3.85
N TYR A 49 18.86 -8.94 2.94
CA TYR A 49 19.87 -9.98 3.05
C TYR A 49 21.28 -9.40 3.04
N ILE A 50 21.55 -8.50 2.09
CA ILE A 50 22.83 -7.82 1.94
C ILE A 50 23.15 -7.01 3.21
N TYR A 51 22.18 -6.27 3.74
CA TYR A 51 22.34 -5.55 5.01
C TYR A 51 22.70 -6.48 6.18
N LEU A 52 22.05 -7.64 6.30
CA LEU A 52 22.35 -8.60 7.35
C LEU A 52 23.77 -9.18 7.22
N VAL A 53 24.21 -9.48 6.00
CA VAL A 53 25.54 -10.05 5.79
C VAL A 53 26.63 -8.98 5.92
N GLU A 54 26.54 -7.90 5.15
CA GLU A 54 27.60 -6.88 5.05
C GLU A 54 27.69 -5.98 6.28
N VAL A 55 26.54 -5.60 6.89
CA VAL A 55 26.52 -4.64 8.00
C VAL A 55 26.41 -5.34 9.34
N ARG A 56 25.57 -6.37 9.44
CA ARG A 56 25.33 -7.06 10.72
C ARG A 56 26.28 -8.25 10.94
N GLY A 57 27.07 -8.59 9.94
CA GLY A 57 28.12 -9.61 10.01
C GLY A 57 27.56 -11.02 10.17
N PHE A 58 26.38 -11.30 9.63
CA PHE A 58 25.90 -12.68 9.53
C PHE A 58 26.67 -13.43 8.44
N SER A 59 26.90 -14.72 8.63
CA SER A 59 27.41 -15.58 7.57
C SER A 59 26.40 -15.68 6.42
N MET A 60 26.85 -16.09 5.24
CA MET A 60 25.98 -16.27 4.06
C MET A 60 24.77 -17.17 4.35
N LEU A 61 25.00 -18.31 5.02
CA LEU A 61 23.95 -19.27 5.35
C LEU A 61 23.01 -18.74 6.44
N SER A 62 23.56 -18.25 7.56
CA SER A 62 22.73 -17.74 8.66
C SER A 62 21.99 -16.47 8.26
N GLY A 63 22.59 -15.61 7.45
CA GLY A 63 21.95 -14.42 6.91
C GLY A 63 20.73 -14.75 6.05
N GLY A 64 20.79 -15.83 5.25
CA GLY A 64 19.66 -16.30 4.45
C GLY A 64 18.52 -16.82 5.33
N LEU A 65 18.85 -17.64 6.33
CA LEU A 65 17.86 -18.15 7.30
C LEU A 65 17.23 -17.02 8.13
N VAL A 66 18.00 -16.00 8.51
CA VAL A 66 17.48 -14.85 9.26
C VAL A 66 16.65 -13.94 8.36
N ALA A 67 17.04 -13.74 7.10
CA ALA A 67 16.30 -12.93 6.14
C ALA A 67 14.94 -13.55 5.76
N SER A 68 14.72 -14.85 5.99
CA SER A 68 13.42 -15.50 5.77
C SER A 68 12.41 -15.25 6.92
N LEU A 69 12.89 -14.99 8.14
CA LEU A 69 12.02 -14.80 9.31
C LEU A 69 11.00 -13.66 9.14
N PRO A 70 11.35 -12.47 8.61
CA PRO A 70 10.36 -11.41 8.38
C PRO A 70 9.24 -11.81 7.43
N TRP A 71 9.51 -12.67 6.44
CA TRP A 71 8.49 -13.16 5.52
C TRP A 71 7.54 -14.15 6.21
N LEU A 72 8.02 -14.97 7.14
CA LEU A 72 7.14 -15.80 7.98
C LEU A 72 6.23 -14.94 8.85
N THR A 73 6.73 -13.81 9.38
CA THR A 73 5.87 -12.87 10.10
C THR A 73 4.86 -12.18 9.18
N ALA A 74 5.22 -11.86 7.94
CA ALA A 74 4.28 -11.34 6.94
C ALA A 74 3.12 -12.31 6.69
N MET A 75 3.40 -13.61 6.54
CA MET A 75 2.36 -14.63 6.32
C MET A 75 1.30 -14.65 7.43
N VAL A 76 1.70 -14.36 8.68
CA VAL A 76 0.79 -14.31 9.82
C VAL A 76 0.07 -12.95 9.90
N PHE A 77 0.78 -11.85 9.65
CA PHE A 77 0.25 -10.50 9.85
C PHE A 77 -0.70 -10.07 8.73
N ALA A 78 -0.50 -10.53 7.49
CA ALA A 78 -1.37 -10.20 6.36
C ALA A 78 -2.85 -10.57 6.58
N PRO A 79 -3.22 -11.83 6.92
CA PRO A 79 -4.62 -12.16 7.18
C PRO A 79 -5.18 -11.42 8.39
N ILE A 80 -4.38 -11.20 9.43
CA ILE A 80 -4.82 -10.41 10.61
C ILE A 80 -5.12 -8.97 10.18
N GLY A 81 -4.27 -8.38 9.33
CA GLY A 81 -4.45 -7.06 8.74
C GLY A 81 -5.75 -6.92 7.95
N GLY A 82 -6.05 -7.91 7.11
CA GLY A 82 -7.32 -8.00 6.39
C GLY A 82 -8.52 -8.02 7.34
N LEU A 83 -8.50 -8.93 8.33
CA LEU A 83 -9.58 -9.06 9.31
C LEU A 83 -9.79 -7.80 10.15
N VAL A 84 -8.71 -7.08 10.49
CA VAL A 84 -8.80 -5.81 11.21
C VAL A 84 -9.32 -4.71 10.29
N CYS A 85 -8.87 -4.66 9.03
CA CYS A 85 -9.36 -3.73 8.03
C CYS A 85 -10.86 -3.88 7.79
N ASP A 86 -11.35 -5.11 7.68
CA ASP A 86 -12.78 -5.39 7.47
C ASP A 86 -13.60 -4.91 8.66
N ARG A 87 -13.22 -5.29 9.89
CA ARG A 87 -13.93 -4.84 11.11
C ARG A 87 -13.94 -3.32 11.28
N LEU A 88 -12.82 -2.67 11.02
CA LEU A 88 -12.74 -1.20 11.09
C LEU A 88 -13.56 -0.54 9.97
N SER A 89 -13.61 -1.17 8.80
CA SER A 89 -14.39 -0.71 7.65
C SER A 89 -15.90 -0.81 7.91
N GLU A 90 -16.35 -1.86 8.59
CA GLU A 90 -17.72 -2.00 9.06
C GLU A 90 -18.09 -0.93 10.10
N ALA A 91 -17.19 -0.66 11.06
CA ALA A 91 -17.47 0.27 12.15
C ALA A 91 -17.37 1.76 11.77
N ARG A 92 -16.44 2.14 10.89
CA ARG A 92 -16.10 3.55 10.60
C ARG A 92 -16.23 3.94 9.13
N GLY A 93 -16.62 2.99 8.27
CA GLY A 93 -16.67 3.15 6.83
C GLY A 93 -15.37 2.68 6.15
N ARG A 94 -15.53 2.18 4.92
CA ARG A 94 -14.52 1.44 4.15
C ARG A 94 -13.19 2.21 4.00
N PHE A 95 -13.26 3.49 3.63
CA PHE A 95 -12.06 4.33 3.50
C PHE A 95 -11.40 4.69 4.84
N ALA A 96 -12.20 4.86 5.90
CA ALA A 96 -11.65 5.21 7.22
C ALA A 96 -10.95 4.01 7.86
N GLY A 97 -11.51 2.80 7.70
CA GLY A 97 -10.89 1.56 8.16
C GLY A 97 -9.56 1.29 7.47
N ALA A 98 -9.54 1.30 6.14
CA ALA A 98 -8.33 1.13 5.35
C ALA A 98 -7.25 2.18 5.68
N ARG A 99 -7.64 3.45 5.82
CA ARG A 99 -6.74 4.54 6.22
C ARG A 99 -6.07 4.28 7.58
N MET A 100 -6.83 3.84 8.58
CA MET A 100 -6.27 3.57 9.92
C MET A 100 -5.26 2.44 9.88
N VAL A 101 -5.59 1.35 9.20
CA VAL A 101 -4.71 0.18 9.04
C VAL A 101 -3.40 0.58 8.35
N ILE A 102 -3.47 1.39 7.30
CA ILE A 102 -2.28 1.82 6.54
C ILE A 102 -1.42 2.80 7.33
N ILE A 103 -2.02 3.79 7.99
CA ILE A 103 -1.25 4.75 8.80
C ILE A 103 -0.50 4.03 9.92
N VAL A 104 -1.17 3.11 10.62
CA VAL A 104 -0.55 2.34 11.71
C VAL A 104 0.51 1.40 11.17
N GLY A 105 0.20 0.63 10.12
CA GLY A 105 1.12 -0.36 9.55
C GLY A 105 2.38 0.27 8.96
N TYR A 106 2.25 1.29 8.10
CA TYR A 106 3.40 1.98 7.49
C TYR A 106 4.14 2.89 8.46
N GLY A 107 3.43 3.54 9.38
CA GLY A 107 4.06 4.33 10.43
C GLY A 107 4.94 3.46 11.33
N LEU A 108 4.41 2.32 11.78
CA LEU A 108 5.16 1.36 12.60
C LEU A 108 6.30 0.72 11.81
N SER A 109 6.04 0.29 10.57
CA SER A 109 7.03 -0.32 9.69
C SER A 109 8.22 0.61 9.45
N GLY A 110 7.96 1.86 9.04
CA GLY A 110 9.01 2.85 8.80
C GLY A 110 9.81 3.20 10.07
N ALA A 111 9.13 3.37 11.21
CA ALA A 111 9.79 3.63 12.48
C ALA A 111 10.73 2.48 12.88
N LEU A 112 10.27 1.23 12.77
CA LEU A 112 11.06 0.05 13.10
C LEU A 112 12.19 -0.22 12.11
N LEU A 113 11.99 0.05 10.82
CA LEU A 113 13.04 -0.05 9.81
C LEU A 113 14.21 0.88 10.14
N TYR A 114 13.92 2.13 10.48
CA TYR A 114 14.93 3.09 10.86
C TYR A 114 15.56 2.80 12.23
N ALA A 115 14.76 2.34 13.20
CA ALA A 115 15.26 1.94 14.51
C ALA A 115 16.20 0.72 14.43
N ALA A 116 15.88 -0.26 13.58
CA ALA A 116 16.72 -1.43 13.34
C ALA A 116 18.13 -1.05 12.82
N ALA A 117 18.25 0.05 12.08
CA ALA A 117 19.54 0.57 11.63
C ALA A 117 20.42 1.09 12.79
N LYS A 118 19.82 1.45 13.94
CA LYS A 118 20.51 2.05 15.10
C LYS A 118 20.75 1.07 16.25
N PHE A 119 20.09 -0.08 16.24
CA PHE A 119 20.27 -1.06 17.31
C PHE A 119 21.61 -1.78 17.21
N ASN A 120 22.28 -1.93 18.36
CA ASN A 120 23.57 -2.64 18.45
C ASN A 120 23.38 -4.17 18.50
N GLY A 121 22.33 -4.66 19.14
CA GLY A 121 22.08 -6.10 19.31
C GLY A 121 21.50 -6.77 18.07
N ARG A 122 22.08 -7.91 17.66
CA ARG A 122 21.59 -8.71 16.51
C ARG A 122 20.12 -9.15 16.68
N LEU A 123 19.76 -9.66 17.86
CA LEU A 123 18.40 -10.12 18.15
C LEU A 123 17.39 -8.97 18.07
N ALA A 124 17.73 -7.79 18.63
CA ALA A 124 16.87 -6.61 18.57
C ALA A 124 16.61 -6.15 17.13
N VAL A 125 17.63 -6.22 16.26
CA VAL A 125 17.47 -5.92 14.84
C VAL A 125 16.59 -6.91 14.12
N ILE A 126 16.79 -8.20 14.34
CA ILE A 126 15.95 -9.23 13.72
C ILE A 126 14.49 -9.03 14.15
N ALA A 127 14.24 -8.88 15.45
CA ALA A 127 12.90 -8.65 15.98
C ALA A 127 12.25 -7.39 15.37
N ALA A 128 12.99 -6.28 15.30
CA ALA A 128 12.49 -5.05 14.70
C ALA A 128 12.19 -5.20 13.21
N LEU A 129 13.04 -5.87 12.44
CA LEU A 129 12.83 -6.12 11.02
C LEU A 129 11.65 -7.06 10.78
N CYS A 130 11.49 -8.12 11.58
CA CYS A 130 10.32 -9.00 11.51
C CYS A 130 9.02 -8.22 11.77
N VAL A 131 8.95 -7.44 12.85
CA VAL A 131 7.76 -6.64 13.15
C VAL A 131 7.55 -5.54 12.10
N SER A 132 8.61 -4.97 11.54
CA SER A 132 8.54 -3.97 10.47
C SER A 132 7.91 -4.52 9.19
N VAL A 133 8.37 -5.70 8.73
CA VAL A 133 7.80 -6.39 7.56
C VAL A 133 6.39 -6.89 7.87
N GLY A 134 6.16 -7.43 9.06
CA GLY A 134 4.82 -7.83 9.51
C GLY A 134 3.83 -6.67 9.50
N ALA A 135 4.22 -5.49 9.99
CA ALA A 135 3.40 -4.28 9.98
C ALA A 135 3.13 -3.74 8.56
N LEU A 136 4.11 -3.87 7.66
CA LEU A 136 3.93 -3.53 6.24
C LEU A 136 2.86 -4.44 5.61
N TYR A 137 2.99 -5.76 5.79
CA TYR A 137 2.05 -6.74 5.24
C TYR A 137 0.69 -6.75 5.94
N PHE A 138 0.62 -6.33 7.20
CA PHE A 138 -0.64 -6.07 7.89
C PHE A 138 -1.45 -4.99 7.16
N ALA A 139 -0.79 -4.00 6.56
CA ALA A 139 -1.45 -2.91 5.85
C ALA A 139 -1.73 -3.21 4.36
N GLU A 140 -1.09 -4.23 3.81
CA GLU A 140 -1.16 -4.56 2.38
C GLU A 140 -2.60 -4.90 1.89
N PRO A 141 -3.41 -5.70 2.60
CA PRO A 141 -4.77 -6.04 2.16
C PRO A 141 -5.68 -4.81 2.01
N ALA A 142 -5.44 -3.75 2.78
CA ALA A 142 -6.23 -2.54 2.73
C ALA A 142 -6.08 -1.79 1.38
N PHE A 143 -4.93 -1.90 0.72
CA PHE A 143 -4.72 -1.35 -0.63
C PHE A 143 -5.59 -2.07 -1.65
N TRP A 144 -5.54 -3.41 -1.66
CA TRP A 144 -6.30 -4.24 -2.59
C TRP A 144 -7.80 -4.14 -2.36
N ALA A 145 -8.24 -4.15 -1.11
CA ALA A 145 -9.64 -3.89 -0.78
C ALA A 145 -10.06 -2.54 -1.36
N THR A 146 -9.30 -1.48 -1.11
CA THR A 146 -9.60 -0.13 -1.59
C THR A 146 -9.61 -0.05 -3.13
N ALA A 147 -8.66 -0.71 -3.81
CA ALA A 147 -8.64 -0.81 -5.27
C ALA A 147 -9.95 -1.40 -5.82
N VAL A 148 -10.39 -2.53 -5.27
CA VAL A 148 -11.65 -3.18 -5.65
C VAL A 148 -12.83 -2.24 -5.42
N HIS A 149 -12.84 -1.52 -4.30
CA HIS A 149 -13.95 -0.61 -3.96
C HIS A 149 -14.03 0.61 -4.89
N LEU A 150 -12.89 1.14 -5.32
CA LEU A 150 -12.82 2.27 -6.25
C LEU A 150 -13.12 1.88 -7.69
N SER A 151 -12.89 0.62 -8.03
CA SER A 151 -12.83 0.17 -9.41
C SER A 151 -14.18 -0.03 -10.11
N LYS A 152 -15.31 -0.04 -9.39
CA LYS A 152 -16.65 -0.32 -9.94
C LYS A 152 -16.62 -1.55 -10.87
N GLU A 153 -16.79 -1.36 -12.18
CA GLU A 153 -16.81 -2.42 -13.20
C GLU A 153 -15.40 -2.79 -13.74
N ASN A 154 -14.38 -2.00 -13.43
CA ASN A 154 -13.02 -2.11 -13.97
C ASN A 154 -11.99 -2.61 -12.95
N ALA A 155 -12.36 -3.55 -12.07
CA ALA A 155 -11.49 -4.07 -11.00
C ALA A 155 -10.13 -4.57 -11.47
N GLY A 156 -10.10 -5.30 -12.58
CA GLY A 156 -8.86 -5.80 -13.17
C GLY A 156 -7.93 -4.67 -13.63
N ALA A 157 -8.47 -3.63 -14.27
CA ALA A 157 -7.68 -2.52 -14.77
C ALA A 157 -7.08 -1.67 -13.65
N VAL A 158 -7.89 -1.31 -12.64
CA VAL A 158 -7.43 -0.52 -11.48
C VAL A 158 -6.35 -1.27 -10.72
N SER A 159 -6.57 -2.56 -10.47
CA SER A 159 -5.60 -3.43 -9.80
C SER A 159 -4.30 -3.55 -10.59
N GLY A 160 -4.40 -3.69 -11.92
CA GLY A 160 -3.24 -3.74 -12.82
C GLY A 160 -2.44 -2.43 -12.83
N ILE A 161 -3.11 -1.29 -12.89
CA ILE A 161 -2.47 0.04 -12.81
C ILE A 161 -1.78 0.21 -11.46
N MET A 162 -2.47 -0.11 -10.36
CA MET A 162 -1.92 -0.05 -9.01
C MET A 162 -0.67 -0.94 -8.89
N ASN A 163 -0.75 -2.20 -9.31
CA ASN A 163 0.39 -3.13 -9.24
C ASN A 163 1.57 -2.67 -10.10
N THR A 164 1.30 -2.18 -11.31
CA THR A 164 2.32 -1.59 -12.18
C THR A 164 3.02 -0.42 -11.49
N ALA A 165 2.25 0.46 -10.83
CA ALA A 165 2.79 1.58 -10.06
C ALA A 165 3.66 1.11 -8.89
N GLY A 166 3.32 0.00 -8.24
CA GLY A 166 4.13 -0.64 -7.20
C GLY A 166 5.47 -1.16 -7.73
N ILE A 167 5.44 -1.88 -8.85
CA ILE A 167 6.68 -2.37 -9.51
C ILE A 167 7.58 -1.20 -9.92
N LEU A 168 7.03 -0.10 -10.42
CA LEU A 168 7.81 1.12 -10.70
C LEU A 168 8.49 1.66 -9.44
N GLY A 169 7.80 1.68 -8.30
CA GLY A 169 8.40 2.04 -7.01
C GLY A 169 9.53 1.11 -6.60
N GLY A 170 9.36 -0.18 -6.85
CA GLY A 170 10.39 -1.20 -6.65
C GLY A 170 11.63 -1.00 -7.51
N ILE A 171 11.46 -0.68 -8.80
CA ILE A 171 12.55 -0.36 -9.73
C ILE A 171 13.33 0.88 -9.26
N VAL A 172 12.63 1.91 -8.80
CA VAL A 172 13.25 3.11 -8.22
C VAL A 172 14.07 2.74 -6.99
N SER A 173 13.52 1.91 -6.09
CA SER A 173 14.22 1.44 -4.89
C SER A 173 15.48 0.65 -5.19
N THR A 174 15.41 -0.35 -6.07
CA THR A 174 16.58 -1.18 -6.42
C THR A 174 17.64 -0.40 -7.17
N SER A 175 17.28 0.67 -7.88
CA SER A 175 18.25 1.53 -8.55
C SER A 175 18.88 2.55 -7.59
N LEU A 176 18.08 3.13 -6.69
CA LEU A 176 18.50 4.26 -5.86
C LEU A 176 19.23 3.83 -4.57
N ILE A 177 18.81 2.73 -3.94
CA ILE A 177 19.41 2.28 -2.67
C ILE A 177 20.91 2.01 -2.79
N PRO A 178 21.43 1.32 -3.83
CA PRO A 178 22.88 1.13 -3.98
C PRO A 178 23.64 2.45 -4.10
N VAL A 179 23.07 3.43 -4.80
CA VAL A 179 23.65 4.76 -4.93
C VAL A 179 23.71 5.44 -3.57
N ILE A 180 22.63 5.41 -2.80
CA ILE A 180 22.61 5.99 -1.44
C ILE A 180 23.62 5.29 -0.53
N VAL A 181 23.66 3.95 -0.54
CA VAL A 181 24.60 3.17 0.25
C VAL A 181 26.04 3.50 -0.11
N LYS A 182 26.36 3.63 -1.40
CA LYS A 182 27.71 3.94 -1.88
C LYS A 182 28.22 5.31 -1.41
N TYR A 183 27.36 6.34 -1.43
CA TYR A 183 27.78 7.72 -1.12
C TYR A 183 27.51 8.16 0.32
N PHE A 184 26.50 7.59 0.97
CA PHE A 184 26.02 8.03 2.29
C PHE A 184 25.92 6.90 3.33
N GLY A 185 26.07 5.65 2.91
CA GLY A 185 26.00 4.47 3.78
C GLY A 185 24.58 3.94 4.02
N TRP A 186 24.49 2.91 4.84
CA TRP A 186 23.26 2.15 5.07
C TRP A 186 22.21 2.88 5.90
N LEU A 187 22.61 3.71 6.86
CA LEU A 187 21.66 4.43 7.71
C LEU A 187 20.78 5.41 6.91
N PRO A 188 21.33 6.26 6.01
CA PRO A 188 20.52 7.08 5.11
C PRO A 188 19.69 6.27 4.12
N ALA A 189 20.20 5.13 3.63
CA ALA A 189 19.46 4.25 2.73
C ALA A 189 18.19 3.69 3.39
N LEU A 190 18.31 3.12 4.59
CA LEU A 190 17.16 2.64 5.37
C LEU A 190 16.26 3.79 5.85
N GLY A 191 16.85 4.96 6.16
CA GLY A 191 16.13 6.19 6.46
C GLY A 191 15.25 6.67 5.30
N SER A 192 15.70 6.51 4.04
CA SER A 192 14.88 6.81 2.87
C SER A 192 13.63 5.93 2.82
N GLY A 193 13.76 4.63 3.12
CA GLY A 193 12.62 3.71 3.23
C GLY A 193 11.63 4.15 4.31
N ALA A 194 12.12 4.56 5.48
CA ALA A 194 11.27 5.08 6.55
C ALA A 194 10.53 6.37 6.15
N ALA A 195 11.21 7.30 5.47
CA ALA A 195 10.60 8.53 4.97
C ALA A 195 9.51 8.25 3.92
N VAL A 196 9.77 7.31 3.00
CA VAL A 196 8.79 6.90 1.99
C VAL A 196 7.61 6.16 2.64
N ALA A 197 7.84 5.36 3.68
CA ALA A 197 6.76 4.73 4.44
C ALA A 197 5.84 5.77 5.12
N VAL A 198 6.42 6.81 5.73
CA VAL A 198 5.63 7.92 6.30
C VAL A 198 4.87 8.69 5.22
N THR A 199 5.51 8.89 4.05
CA THR A 199 4.85 9.53 2.90
C THR A 199 3.66 8.70 2.41
N CYS A 200 3.81 7.37 2.34
CA CYS A 200 2.73 6.43 2.04
C CYS A 200 1.55 6.62 3.00
N ALA A 201 1.80 6.61 4.31
CA ALA A 201 0.78 6.88 5.32
C ALA A 201 0.13 8.27 5.17
N GLY A 202 0.91 9.29 4.82
CA GLY A 202 0.44 10.65 4.60
C GLY A 202 -0.51 10.79 3.40
N LEU A 203 -0.24 10.09 2.30
CA LEU A 203 -1.10 10.10 1.10
C LEU A 203 -2.52 9.57 1.41
N TRP A 204 -2.63 8.61 2.32
CA TRP A 204 -3.91 8.05 2.75
C TRP A 204 -4.78 9.00 3.58
N LEU A 205 -4.22 10.09 4.11
CA LEU A 205 -5.01 11.16 4.72
C LEU A 205 -5.84 11.95 3.70
N VAL A 206 -5.46 11.89 2.42
CA VAL A 206 -6.12 12.61 1.32
C VAL A 206 -7.15 11.74 0.59
N ILE A 207 -6.88 10.44 0.46
CA ILE A 207 -7.76 9.47 -0.23
C ILE A 207 -9.13 9.39 0.48
N GLY A 208 -10.22 9.54 -0.27
CA GLY A 208 -11.58 9.39 0.29
C GLY A 208 -12.08 10.59 1.10
N ARG A 209 -11.39 11.73 1.09
CA ARG A 209 -11.97 13.02 1.51
C ARG A 209 -12.83 13.60 0.39
N ARG A 210 -14.04 13.06 0.22
CA ARG A 210 -15.08 13.79 -0.52
C ARG A 210 -15.77 14.76 0.44
N PRO A 211 -16.02 16.03 0.06
CA PRO A 211 -17.02 16.82 0.75
C PRO A 211 -18.34 16.03 0.72
N PRO A 212 -19.16 16.06 1.77
CA PRO A 212 -20.52 15.53 1.67
C PRO A 212 -21.17 16.20 0.47
N MET A 213 -21.58 15.42 -0.53
CA MET A 213 -22.52 15.95 -1.52
C MET A 213 -23.75 16.35 -0.72
N GLN A 214 -23.99 17.66 -0.59
CA GLN A 214 -25.32 18.18 -0.36
C GLN A 214 -26.18 17.69 -1.54
N SER A 215 -26.70 16.46 -1.45
CA SER A 215 -27.78 16.04 -2.33
C SER A 215 -29.01 16.83 -1.88
N GLY A 216 -29.23 17.96 -2.55
CA GLY A 216 -30.48 18.71 -2.52
C GLY A 216 -31.63 17.86 -3.04
N LEU A 217 -32.10 16.94 -2.20
CA LEU A 217 -33.35 16.19 -2.37
C LEU A 217 -34.40 16.59 -1.32
N ALA A 218 -34.18 17.71 -0.62
CA ALA A 218 -35.18 18.31 0.26
C ALA A 218 -36.27 19.10 -0.49
N ASP A 219 -36.07 19.44 -1.77
CA ASP A 219 -36.98 20.36 -2.48
C ASP A 219 -37.96 19.70 -3.47
N SER A 220 -37.87 18.39 -3.75
CA SER A 220 -38.81 17.73 -4.68
C SER A 220 -40.07 17.15 -4.01
N HIS A 221 -40.20 17.23 -2.67
CA HIS A 221 -41.38 16.75 -1.93
C HIS A 221 -42.27 17.88 -1.38
N SER A 222 -41.89 19.15 -1.52
CA SER A 222 -42.71 20.30 -1.14
C SER A 222 -43.54 20.86 -2.30
N GLU A 223 -43.11 20.71 -3.56
CA GLU A 223 -43.86 21.25 -4.71
C GLU A 223 -45.10 20.44 -5.09
N SER A 224 -45.17 19.14 -4.79
CA SER A 224 -46.35 18.30 -5.10
C SER A 224 -47.52 18.48 -4.12
N ARG A 225 -47.38 19.31 -3.08
CA ARG A 225 -48.41 19.58 -2.07
C ARG A 225 -49.07 20.96 -2.20
N SER A 226 -48.68 21.73 -3.22
CA SER A 226 -49.17 23.11 -3.47
C SER A 226 -49.98 23.26 -4.75
N ARG A 227 -50.29 22.15 -5.44
CA ARG A 227 -51.08 22.12 -6.68
C ARG A 227 -52.44 21.41 -6.52
N ASP A 228 -52.90 21.25 -5.28
CA ASP A 228 -54.30 20.91 -4.96
C ASP A 228 -55.11 22.18 -4.73
#